data_AF-A0AAW5ZGE4-F1
#
_entry.id   AF-A0AAW5ZGE4-F1
#
_cell.length_a   1.000
_cell.length_b   1.000
_cell.length_c   1.000
_cell.angle_alpha   90.00
_cell.angle_beta   90.00
_cell.angle_gamma   90.00
#
_symmetry.space_group_name_H-M   'P 1'
#
loop_
_entity.id
_entity.type
_entity.pdbx_description
1 polymer ?
#
loop_
_entity_poly.entity_id
_entity_poly.type
_entity_poly.pdbx_seq_one_letter_code
_entity_poly.pdbx_strand_id
1 'polypeptide(L)'
;STLIKALTGVYHADRGTIWLEGQTISPKNTAHAQQLGIGTVYQEVNLLPNMSVADNLFIDREPKRFGLLRRKEMEKRATELMASYGFSL
;
A
#
# COMPACT_ATOMS: atom_id res chain seq x y z
N SER A 1 6.36 -13.14 -10.35
CA SER A 1 7.46 -13.14 -9.35
C SER A 1 7.06 -13.95 -8.12
N THR A 2 7.92 -14.87 -7.63
CA THR A 2 7.72 -15.70 -6.41
C THR A 2 8.43 -15.10 -5.18
N LEU A 3 9.65 -14.58 -5.34
CA LEU A 3 10.38 -13.90 -4.26
C LEU A 3 9.63 -12.70 -3.71
N ILE A 4 9.11 -11.83 -4.60
CA ILE A 4 8.32 -10.67 -4.18
C ILE A 4 7.07 -11.12 -3.42
N LYS A 5 6.42 -12.21 -3.84
CA LYS A 5 5.27 -12.78 -3.12
C LYS A 5 5.65 -13.31 -1.74
N ALA A 6 6.87 -13.82 -1.56
CA ALA A 6 7.37 -14.20 -0.24
C ALA A 6 7.64 -13.00 0.67
N LEU A 7 8.27 -11.94 0.13
CA LEU A 7 8.53 -10.70 0.87
C LEU A 7 7.25 -9.95 1.25
N THR A 8 6.20 -10.06 0.45
CA THR A 8 4.90 -9.44 0.72
C THR A 8 3.94 -10.34 1.51
N GLY A 9 4.35 -11.55 1.89
CA GLY A 9 3.49 -12.49 2.62
C GLY A 9 2.33 -13.06 1.80
N VAL A 10 2.35 -12.92 0.47
CA VAL A 10 1.41 -13.61 -0.43
C VAL A 10 1.71 -15.11 -0.44
N TYR A 11 2.99 -15.49 -0.39
CA TYR A 11 3.45 -16.86 -0.18
C TYR A 11 4.32 -16.92 1.07
N HIS A 12 4.33 -18.07 1.72
CA HIS A 12 5.27 -18.35 2.80
C HIS A 12 6.53 -18.98 2.23
N ALA A 13 7.69 -18.58 2.74
CA ALA A 13 8.95 -19.23 2.40
C ALA A 13 9.00 -20.60 3.08
N ASP A 14 9.23 -21.67 2.32
CA ASP A 14 9.33 -23.02 2.86
C ASP A 14 10.57 -23.19 3.76
N ARG A 15 11.67 -22.50 3.41
CA ARG A 15 12.95 -22.50 4.12
C ARG A 15 13.68 -21.18 3.94
N GLY A 16 14.64 -20.92 4.83
CA GLY A 16 15.46 -19.71 4.80
C GLY A 16 14.96 -18.64 5.76
N THR A 17 15.52 -17.45 5.66
CA THR A 17 15.27 -16.37 6.63
C THR A 17 15.33 -15.02 5.93
N ILE A 18 14.33 -14.17 6.20
CA ILE A 18 14.26 -12.81 5.68
C ILE A 18 14.67 -11.86 6.81
N TRP A 19 15.59 -10.95 6.51
CA TRP A 19 16.07 -9.93 7.43
C TRP A 19 15.66 -8.55 6.91
N LEU A 20 15.03 -7.74 7.75
CA LEU A 20 14.67 -6.35 7.49
C LEU A 20 15.21 -5.50 8.63
N GLU A 21 16.06 -4.52 8.30
CA GLU A 21 16.67 -3.61 9.30
C GLU A 21 17.33 -4.35 10.48
N GLY A 22 18.00 -5.48 10.20
CA GLY A 22 18.66 -6.30 11.21
C GLY A 22 17.72 -7.18 12.05
N GLN A 23 16.41 -7.15 11.81
CA GLN A 23 15.43 -8.01 12.45
C GLN A 23 14.93 -9.09 11.51
N THR A 24 14.77 -10.29 12.05
CA THR A 24 14.20 -11.41 11.33
C THR A 24 12.69 -11.23 11.16
N ILE A 25 12.20 -11.28 9.92
CA ILE A 25 10.77 -11.14 9.62
C ILE A 25 10.21 -12.40 8.95
N SER A 26 8.93 -12.64 9.20
CA SER A 26 8.13 -13.65 8.50
C SER A 26 6.73 -13.07 8.26
N PRO A 27 6.55 -12.29 7.16
CA PRO A 27 5.27 -11.71 6.82
C PRO A 27 4.20 -12.79 6.68
N LYS A 28 3.04 -12.59 7.32
CA LYS A 28 1.96 -13.59 7.38
C LYS A 28 0.93 -13.43 6.28
N ASN A 29 0.84 -12.21 5.77
CA ASN A 29 -0.05 -11.76 4.72
C ASN A 29 0.44 -10.36 4.28
N THR A 30 -0.20 -9.81 3.26
CA THR A 30 0.11 -8.48 2.70
C THR A 30 -0.05 -7.36 3.72
N ALA A 31 -1.06 -7.41 4.58
CA ALA A 31 -1.28 -6.40 5.62
C ALA A 31 -0.15 -6.40 6.66
N HIS A 32 0.31 -7.58 7.10
CA HIS A 32 1.45 -7.70 8.01
C HIS A 32 2.74 -7.19 7.35
N ALA A 33 2.98 -7.50 6.07
CA ALA A 33 4.12 -6.97 5.33
C ALA A 33 4.10 -5.42 5.29
N GLN A 34 2.94 -4.81 5.07
CA GLN A 34 2.80 -3.35 5.08
C GLN A 34 3.07 -2.75 6.47
N GLN A 35 2.63 -3.40 7.55
CA GLN A 35 2.93 -2.97 8.93
C GLN A 35 4.42 -3.04 9.25
N LEU A 36 5.15 -3.97 8.61
CA LEU A 36 6.61 -4.06 8.67
C LEU A 36 7.31 -3.00 7.79
N GLY A 37 6.56 -2.13 7.10
CA GLY A 37 7.11 -1.09 6.22
C GLY A 37 7.33 -1.53 4.77
N ILE A 38 6.88 -2.74 4.38
CA ILE A 38 7.08 -3.26 3.03
C ILE A 38 5.93 -2.81 2.12
N GLY A 39 6.23 -1.85 1.23
CA GLY A 39 5.38 -1.47 0.10
C GLY A 39 5.82 -2.18 -1.18
N THR A 40 4.89 -2.54 -2.05
CA THR A 40 5.22 -3.17 -3.34
C THR A 40 4.44 -2.52 -4.47
N VAL A 41 5.15 -2.16 -5.53
CA VAL A 41 4.59 -1.67 -6.79
C VAL A 41 4.72 -2.80 -7.81
N TYR A 42 3.58 -3.30 -8.31
CA TYR A 42 3.55 -4.33 -9.34
C TYR A 42 3.70 -3.70 -10.73
N GLN A 43 4.29 -4.44 -11.68
CA GLN A 43 4.52 -3.95 -13.04
C GLN A 43 3.21 -3.70 -13.81
N GLU A 44 2.15 -4.47 -13.50
CA GLU A 44 0.79 -4.21 -13.98
C GLU A 44 0.06 -3.36 -12.95
N VAL A 45 -0.34 -2.15 -13.36
CA VAL A 45 -1.03 -1.21 -12.48
C VAL A 45 -2.49 -1.64 -12.36
N ASN A 46 -2.86 -2.21 -11.21
CA ASN A 46 -4.25 -2.51 -10.88
C ASN A 46 -4.94 -1.24 -10.36
N LEU A 47 -5.21 -0.28 -11.25
CA LEU A 47 -6.11 0.83 -10.93
C LEU A 47 -7.55 0.34 -10.93
N LEU A 48 -8.38 0.92 -10.08
CA LEU A 48 -9.82 0.78 -10.13
C LEU A 48 -10.37 1.94 -10.97
N PRO A 49 -10.67 1.73 -12.27
CA PRO A 49 -10.97 2.81 -13.21
C PRO A 49 -12.28 3.53 -12.90
N ASN A 50 -13.15 2.88 -12.14
CA ASN A 50 -14.43 3.34 -11.64
C ASN A 50 -14.32 4.08 -10.29
N MET A 51 -13.09 4.37 -9.82
CA MET A 51 -12.81 5.09 -8.58
C MET A 51 -11.97 6.35 -8.87
N SER A 52 -12.11 7.37 -8.04
CA SER A 52 -11.32 8.61 -8.20
C SER A 52 -9.83 8.38 -7.93
N VAL A 53 -8.99 9.34 -8.30
CA VAL A 53 -7.56 9.31 -7.94
C VAL A 53 -7.39 9.27 -6.42
N ALA A 54 -8.16 10.07 -5.69
CA ALA A 54 -8.14 10.05 -4.22
C ALA A 54 -8.53 8.67 -3.67
N ASP A 55 -9.56 8.04 -4.22
CA ASP A 55 -9.97 6.70 -3.79
C ASP A 55 -8.86 5.67 -4.05
N ASN A 56 -8.28 5.64 -5.26
CA ASN A 56 -7.19 4.73 -5.61
C ASN A 56 -5.95 4.91 -4.71
N LEU A 57 -5.64 6.15 -4.28
CA LEU A 57 -4.50 6.45 -3.42
C LEU A 57 -4.70 6.03 -1.95
N PHE A 58 -5.95 6.06 -1.47
CA PHE A 58 -6.26 5.88 -0.04
C PHE A 58 -6.99 4.58 0.29
N ILE A 59 -7.20 3.67 -0.67
CA ILE A 59 -7.73 2.32 -0.40
C ILE A 59 -7.00 1.65 0.77
N ASP A 60 -7.76 1.07 1.70
CA ASP A 60 -7.31 0.45 2.96
C ASP A 60 -6.61 1.41 3.94
N ARG A 61 -6.55 2.71 3.60
CA ARG A 61 -5.89 3.77 4.36
C ARG A 61 -6.75 5.02 4.43
N GLU A 62 -8.07 4.87 4.33
CA GLU A 62 -8.95 6.03 4.25
C GLU A 62 -9.01 6.75 5.61
N PRO A 63 -8.83 8.09 5.65
CA PRO A 63 -9.03 8.86 6.86
C PRO A 63 -10.50 8.76 7.30
N LYS A 64 -10.71 8.20 8.49
CA LYS A 64 -12.02 8.02 9.10
C LYS A 64 -12.07 8.75 10.43
N ARG A 65 -13.21 9.38 10.75
CA ARG A 65 -13.46 9.98 12.07
C ARG A 65 -14.85 9.59 12.54
N PHE A 66 -14.93 8.95 13.70
CA PHE A 66 -16.17 8.34 14.23
C PHE A 66 -16.82 7.39 13.21
N GLY A 67 -16.02 6.57 12.52
CA GLY A 67 -16.49 5.63 11.48
C GLY A 67 -16.88 6.27 10.14
N LEU A 68 -16.97 7.60 10.06
CA LEU A 68 -17.32 8.33 8.84
C LEU A 68 -16.08 8.66 8.02
N LEU A 69 -16.14 8.39 6.72
CA LEU A 69 -15.10 8.71 5.74
C LEU A 69 -14.94 10.23 5.59
N ARG A 70 -13.70 10.70 5.62
CA ARG A 70 -13.33 12.12 5.40
C ARG A 70 -12.99 12.36 3.93
N ARG A 71 -13.99 12.31 3.04
CA ARG A 71 -13.78 12.50 1.58
C ARG A 71 -13.02 13.77 1.22
N LYS A 72 -13.42 14.92 1.78
CA LYS A 72 -12.73 16.21 1.54
C LYS A 72 -11.25 16.18 1.93
N GLU A 73 -10.91 15.41 2.95
CA GLU A 73 -9.52 15.26 3.40
C GLU A 73 -8.72 14.37 2.44
N MET A 74 -9.33 13.30 1.93
CA MET A 74 -8.73 12.45 0.89
C MET A 74 -8.44 13.25 -0.37
N GLU A 75 -9.42 14.02 -0.87
CA GLU A 75 -9.27 14.86 -2.05
C GLU A 75 -8.15 15.88 -1.87
N LYS A 76 -8.13 16.61 -0.75
CA LYS A 76 -7.07 17.58 -0.45
C LYS A 76 -5.68 16.92 -0.47
N ARG A 77 -5.51 15.80 0.24
CA ARG A 77 -4.22 15.10 0.31
C ARG A 77 -3.81 14.51 -1.05
N ALA A 78 -4.78 14.05 -1.85
CA ALA A 78 -4.53 13.55 -3.19
C ALA A 78 -4.03 14.67 -4.12
N THR A 79 -4.66 15.84 -4.08
CA THR A 79 -4.22 17.03 -4.84
C THR A 79 -2.82 17.46 -4.43
N GLU A 80 -2.52 17.54 -3.13
CA GLU A 80 -1.18 17.88 -2.62
C GLU A 80 -0.13 16.86 -3.06
N LEU A 81 -0.45 15.57 -3.03
CA LEU A 81 0.46 14.49 -3.46
C LEU A 81 0.69 14.53 -4.97
N MET A 82 -0.36 14.71 -5.78
CA MET A 82 -0.20 14.77 -7.24
C MET A 82 0.58 16.02 -7.66
N ALA A 83 0.37 17.15 -6.98
CA ALA A 83 1.12 18.37 -7.21
C ALA A 83 2.62 18.19 -6.95
N SER A 84 3.02 17.39 -5.94
CA SER A 84 4.44 17.09 -5.68
C SER A 84 5.10 16.26 -6.79
N TYR A 85 4.30 15.53 -7.57
CA TYR A 85 4.73 14.82 -8.78
C TYR A 85 4.57 15.65 -10.06
N GLY A 86 4.12 16.90 -9.97
CA GLY A 86 3.95 17.81 -11.12
C GLY A 86 2.62 17.64 -11.87
N PHE A 87 1.63 16.96 -11.28
CA PHE A 87 0.30 16.78 -11.87
C PHE A 87 -0.73 17.68 -11.17
N SER A 88 -1.66 18.25 -11.95
CA SER A 88 -2.85 18.93 -11.41
C SER A 88 -4.06 18.00 -11.53
N LEU A 89 -4.77 17.80 -10.42
CA LEU A 89 -6.07 17.12 -10.38
C LEU A 89 -7.21 18.13 -10.52
#